data_AF-A0A916D155-F1
#
_entry.id   AF-A0A916D155-F1
#
_cell.length_a   1.000
_cell.length_b   1.000
_cell.length_c   1.000
_cell.angle_alpha   90.00
_cell.angle_beta   90.00
_cell.angle_gamma   90.00
#
_symmetry.space_group_name_H-M   'P 1'
#
loop_
_entity.id
_entity.type
_entity.pdbx_description
1 polymer ?
#
loop_
_entity_poly.entity_id
_entity_poly.type
_entity_poly.pdbx_seq_one_letter_code
_entity_poly.pdbx_strand_id
1 'polypeptide(L)'
;MEISGIYIYPIKSLGIVTVQECEVNQNGFKYDRKWMLIDEHHRFLGQREHSEMALLAVKIENNTLYKPELNISIPIDAPDNQPKTVKIWNDECKAIPYNKEYN
;
A
#
# COMPACT_ATOMS: atom_id res chain seq x y z
N MET A 1 -22.57 17.08 -13.52
CA MET A 1 -21.71 16.50 -12.46
C MET A 1 -20.55 15.83 -13.17
N GLU A 2 -19.33 16.22 -12.87
CA GLU A 2 -18.12 15.70 -13.51
C GLU A 2 -17.13 15.22 -12.43
N ILE A 3 -16.31 14.24 -12.76
CA ILE A 3 -15.26 13.73 -11.86
C ILE A 3 -14.07 14.68 -11.93
N SER A 4 -13.68 15.27 -10.80
CA SER A 4 -12.56 16.23 -10.72
C SER A 4 -11.18 15.57 -10.61
N GLY A 5 -11.12 14.26 -10.34
CA GLY A 5 -9.88 13.51 -10.21
C GLY A 5 -10.09 12.09 -9.71
N ILE A 6 -9.09 11.24 -9.93
CA ILE A 6 -9.06 9.86 -9.44
C ILE A 6 -7.80 9.69 -8.59
N TYR A 7 -8.01 9.14 -7.41
CA TYR A 7 -7.01 9.08 -6.36
C TYR A 7 -6.91 7.66 -5.82
N ILE A 8 -5.71 7.11 -5.86
CA ILE A 8 -5.40 5.76 -5.38
C ILE A 8 -4.43 5.88 -4.21
N TYR A 9 -4.66 5.12 -3.15
CA TYR A 9 -3.75 5.00 -2.00
C TYR A 9 -3.21 3.58 -1.97
N PRO A 10 -2.13 3.28 -2.71
CA PRO A 10 -1.75 1.88 -2.92
C PRO A 10 -1.40 1.20 -1.60
N ILE A 11 -0.62 1.90 -0.79
CA ILE A 11 -0.23 1.47 0.55
C ILE A 11 -1.08 2.22 1.58
N LYS A 12 -1.71 1.49 2.49
CA LYS A 12 -2.56 2.03 3.55
C LYS A 12 -1.77 3.05 4.38
N SER A 13 -2.37 4.22 4.60
CA SER A 13 -1.78 5.34 5.37
C SER A 13 -0.59 6.05 4.72
N LEU A 14 -0.27 5.77 3.46
CA LEU A 14 0.73 6.52 2.71
C LEU A 14 0.09 7.59 1.82
N GLY A 15 0.93 8.33 1.10
CA GLY A 15 0.54 9.36 0.16
C GLY A 15 -0.19 8.82 -1.08
N ILE A 16 -0.85 9.74 -1.78
CA ILE A 16 -1.75 9.51 -2.89
C ILE A 16 -1.03 9.33 -4.23
N VAL A 17 -1.61 8.54 -5.13
CA VAL A 17 -1.26 8.47 -6.55
C VAL A 17 -2.45 9.00 -7.35
N THR A 18 -2.22 10.07 -8.12
CA THR A 18 -3.27 10.66 -8.98
C THR A 18 -3.18 10.03 -10.36
N VAL A 19 -4.31 9.57 -10.89
CA VAL A 19 -4.39 8.91 -12.20
C VAL A 19 -5.51 9.54 -13.04
N GLN A 20 -5.41 9.39 -14.36
CA GLN A 20 -6.44 9.86 -15.30
C GLN A 20 -7.59 8.85 -15.45
N GLU A 21 -7.29 7.57 -15.27
CA GLU A 21 -8.26 6.47 -15.36
C GLU A 21 -7.89 5.38 -14.35
N CYS A 22 -8.86 4.56 -13.97
CA CYS A 22 -8.63 3.39 -13.14
C CYS A 22 -9.61 2.26 -13.49
N GLU A 23 -9.15 1.03 -13.32
CA GLU A 23 -10.01 -0.15 -13.36
C GLU A 23 -10.77 -0.28 -12.03
N VAL A 24 -12.07 -0.54 -12.12
CA VAL A 24 -12.94 -0.75 -10.95
C VAL A 24 -13.15 -2.24 -10.75
N ASN A 25 -12.84 -2.72 -9.54
CA ASN A 25 -13.06 -4.09 -9.11
C ASN A 25 -14.16 -4.15 -8.05
N GLN A 26 -14.62 -5.36 -7.71
CA GLN A 26 -15.66 -5.57 -6.68
C GLN A 26 -15.34 -4.89 -5.34
N ASN A 27 -14.05 -4.75 -5.02
CA ASN A 27 -13.56 -4.21 -3.76
C ASN A 27 -13.04 -2.76 -3.88
N GLY A 28 -13.34 -2.05 -4.98
CA GLY A 28 -12.89 -0.69 -5.24
C GLY A 28 -11.91 -0.57 -6.40
N PHE A 29 -11.19 0.55 -6.48
CA PHE A 29 -10.22 0.77 -7.56
C PHE A 29 -9.06 -0.22 -7.49
N LYS A 30 -8.57 -0.63 -8.67
CA LYS A 30 -7.36 -1.42 -8.79
C LYS A 30 -6.22 -0.73 -8.02
N TYR A 31 -5.47 -1.52 -7.28
CA TYR A 31 -4.38 -1.11 -6.40
C TYR A 31 -4.75 -0.33 -5.13
N ASP A 32 -5.99 0.13 -4.95
CA ASP A 32 -6.34 0.90 -3.76
C ASP A 32 -6.27 0.03 -2.48
N ARG A 33 -5.43 0.47 -1.53
CA ARG A 33 -5.21 -0.12 -0.20
C ARG A 33 -4.87 -1.60 -0.23
N LYS A 34 -4.08 -2.03 -1.22
CA LYS A 34 -3.64 -3.42 -1.37
C LYS A 34 -2.41 -3.78 -0.54
N TRP A 35 -1.67 -2.78 -0.04
CA TRP A 35 -0.51 -2.99 0.83
C TRP A 35 -0.62 -2.19 2.13
N MET A 36 0.21 -2.54 3.10
CA MET A 36 0.38 -1.79 4.33
C MET A 36 1.76 -2.06 4.92
N LEU A 37 2.22 -1.16 5.78
CA LEU A 37 3.44 -1.36 6.57
C LEU A 37 3.07 -1.96 7.93
N ILE A 38 3.93 -2.84 8.43
CA ILE A 38 3.81 -3.46 9.75
C ILE A 38 5.12 -3.32 10.52
N ASP A 39 5.04 -3.30 11.85
CA ASP A 39 6.19 -3.39 12.73
C ASP A 39 6.68 -4.84 12.91
N GLU A 40 7.78 -5.02 13.65
CA GLU A 40 8.34 -6.32 14.01
C GLU A 40 7.39 -7.21 14.84
N HIS A 41 6.34 -6.62 15.42
CA HIS A 41 5.30 -7.29 16.17
C HIS A 41 4.05 -7.60 15.32
N HIS A 42 4.15 -7.49 14.00
CA HIS A 42 3.06 -7.71 13.05
C HIS A 42 1.85 -6.78 13.25
N ARG A 43 2.07 -5.58 13.78
CA ARG A 43 1.04 -4.56 13.96
C ARG A 43 1.13 -3.52 12.84
N PHE A 44 -0.02 -3.15 12.31
CA PHE A 44 -0.14 -2.11 11.29
C PHE A 44 0.38 -0.75 11.77
N LEU A 45 1.25 -0.13 10.96
CA LEU A 45 1.73 1.24 11.15
C LEU A 45 0.78 2.22 10.46
N GLY A 46 0.25 3.21 11.19
CA GLY A 46 -0.74 4.15 10.65
C GLY A 46 -0.48 5.62 10.97
N GLN A 47 -1.12 6.50 10.19
CA GLN A 47 -1.00 7.97 10.32
C GLN A 47 -1.42 8.55 11.68
N ARG A 48 -2.21 7.82 12.48
CA ARG A 48 -2.59 8.26 13.84
C ARG A 48 -1.40 8.31 14.78
N GLU A 49 -0.40 7.46 14.54
CA GLU A 49 0.82 7.35 15.32
C GLU A 49 2.00 8.04 14.58
N HIS A 50 2.00 7.98 13.25
CA HIS A 50 3.06 8.49 12.38
C HIS A 50 2.51 9.40 11.27
N SER A 51 2.21 10.66 11.61
CA SER A 51 1.60 11.61 10.68
C SER A 51 2.42 11.85 9.40
N GLU A 52 3.75 11.74 9.49
CA GLU A 52 4.72 11.86 8.41
C GLU A 52 4.54 10.83 7.30
N MET A 53 3.85 9.70 7.57
CA MET A 53 3.54 8.69 6.56
C MET A 53 2.72 9.28 5.40
N ALA A 54 1.93 10.33 5.65
CA ALA A 54 1.16 11.02 4.61
C ALA A 54 2.06 11.65 3.52
N LEU A 55 3.32 11.96 3.85
CA LEU A 55 4.30 12.54 2.92
C LEU A 55 4.95 11.48 2.01
N LEU A 56 4.81 10.20 2.34
CA LEU A 56 5.40 9.09 1.60
C LEU A 56 4.47 8.67 0.46
N ALA A 57 4.60 9.28 -0.71
CA ALA A 57 3.91 8.85 -1.92
C ALA A 57 4.79 7.90 -2.74
N VAL A 58 4.22 6.77 -3.15
CA VAL A 58 4.81 5.86 -4.15
C VAL A 58 4.31 6.23 -5.54
N LYS A 59 4.84 5.55 -6.55
CA LYS A 59 4.31 5.60 -7.91
C LYS A 59 4.04 4.18 -8.40
N ILE A 60 3.17 4.03 -9.39
CA ILE A 60 2.81 2.74 -9.99
C ILE A 60 3.21 2.77 -11.46
N GLU A 61 4.21 1.97 -11.83
CA GLU A 61 4.66 1.80 -13.23
C GLU A 61 5.05 0.35 -13.48
N ASN A 62 4.78 -0.16 -14.69
CA ASN A 62 5.22 -1.50 -15.11
C ASN A 62 4.95 -2.60 -14.06
N ASN A 63 3.72 -2.65 -13.54
CA ASN A 63 3.29 -3.58 -12.49
C ASN A 63 4.14 -3.53 -11.20
N THR A 64 4.68 -2.36 -10.85
CA THR A 64 5.61 -2.17 -9.75
C THR A 64 5.24 -0.93 -8.94
N LEU A 65 5.22 -1.05 -7.62
CA LEU A 65 5.26 0.09 -6.70
C LEU A 65 6.69 0.56 -6.55
N TYR A 66 6.95 1.82 -6.86
CA TYR A 66 8.30 2.34 -6.86
C TYR A 66 8.42 3.67 -6.09
N LYS A 67 9.52 3.79 -5.34
CA LYS A 67 9.93 5.02 -4.63
C LYS A 67 11.42 5.26 -4.88
N PRO A 68 11.78 6.05 -5.91
CA PRO A 68 13.17 6.21 -6.33
C PRO A 68 14.08 6.78 -5.24
N GLU A 69 13.56 7.72 -4.44
CA GLU A 69 14.33 8.43 -3.41
C GLU A 69 14.80 7.49 -2.29
N LEU A 70 14.14 6.34 -2.12
CA LEU A 70 14.48 5.29 -1.16
C LEU A 70 15.06 4.04 -1.82
N ASN A 71 15.23 4.05 -3.15
CA ASN A 71 15.62 2.88 -3.94
C ASN A 71 14.73 1.65 -3.68
N ILE A 72 13.42 1.89 -3.52
CA ILE A 72 12.41 0.84 -3.28
C ILE A 72 11.70 0.53 -4.59
N SER A 73 11.63 -0.76 -4.91
CA SER A 73 10.90 -1.30 -6.06
C SER A 73 10.25 -2.62 -5.62
N ILE A 74 8.93 -2.65 -5.63
CA ILE A 74 8.11 -3.76 -5.15
C ILE A 74 7.18 -4.18 -6.30
N PRO A 75 7.42 -5.33 -6.96
CA PRO A 75 6.48 -5.89 -7.91
C PRO A 75 5.11 -6.10 -7.25
N ILE A 76 4.05 -5.76 -7.97
CA ILE A 76 2.68 -5.82 -7.47
C ILE A 76 2.19 -7.27 -7.33
N ASP A 77 2.76 -8.19 -8.09
CA ASP A 77 2.43 -9.60 -8.01
C ASP A 77 2.73 -10.13 -6.61
N ALA A 78 1.74 -10.83 -6.02
CA ALA A 78 1.87 -11.36 -4.68
C ALA A 78 3.06 -12.33 -4.63
N PRO A 79 4.03 -12.12 -3.74
CA PRO A 79 5.11 -13.08 -3.60
C PRO A 79 4.55 -14.43 -3.12
N ASP A 80 5.18 -15.52 -3.53
CA ASP A 80 4.84 -16.87 -3.08
C ASP A 80 5.35 -17.13 -1.64
N ASN A 81 4.87 -16.31 -0.70
CA ASN A 81 5.22 -16.39 0.70
C ASN A 81 4.03 -16.87 1.52
N GLN A 82 4.32 -17.52 2.65
CA GLN A 82 3.29 -17.95 3.58
C GLN A 82 2.59 -16.73 4.22
N PRO A 83 1.25 -16.68 4.20
CA PRO A 83 0.52 -15.61 4.88
C PRO A 83 0.77 -15.60 6.38
N LYS A 84 0.95 -14.40 6.94
CA LYS A 84 1.07 -14.15 8.38
C LYS A 84 -0.20 -13.51 8.92
N THR A 85 -0.53 -13.79 10.17
CA THR A 85 -1.56 -13.01 10.89
C THR A 85 -0.96 -11.66 11.26
N VAL A 86 -1.67 -10.60 10.94
CA VAL A 86 -1.30 -9.22 11.23
C VAL A 86 -2.46 -8.52 11.91
N LYS A 87 -2.15 -7.63 12.86
CA LYS A 87 -3.15 -6.88 13.62
C LYS A 87 -3.35 -5.50 13.02
N ILE A 88 -4.58 -5.19 12.66
CA ILE A 88 -4.99 -3.87 12.17
C ILE A 88 -5.96 -3.28 13.18
N TRP A 89 -5.47 -2.34 14.00
CA TRP A 89 -6.25 -1.77 15.10
C TRP A 89 -6.81 -2.87 16.04
N ASN A 90 -8.13 -3.04 16.08
CA ASN A 90 -8.82 -4.04 16.90
C ASN A 90 -9.21 -5.31 16.13
N ASP A 91 -8.71 -5.46 14.89
CA ASP A 91 -9.03 -6.58 14.00
C ASP A 91 -7.75 -7.33 13.58
N GLU A 92 -7.90 -8.53 13.06
CA GLU A 92 -6.81 -9.37 12.56
C GLU A 92 -7.12 -9.88 11.16
N CYS A 93 -6.11 -9.90 10.30
CA CYS A 93 -6.25 -10.49 8.97
C CYS A 93 -5.00 -11.28 8.58
N LYS A 94 -5.10 -12.01 7.46
CA LYS A 94 -3.94 -12.64 6.82
C LYS A 94 -3.35 -11.69 5.80
N ALA A 95 -2.04 -11.46 5.88
CA ALA A 95 -1.29 -10.70 4.90
C ALA A 95 -0.08 -11.51 4.41
N ILE A 96 0.28 -11.32 3.15
CA ILE A 96 1.46 -11.94 2.56
C ILE A 96 2.64 -10.98 2.79
N PRO A 97 3.68 -11.39 3.54
CA PRO A 97 4.85 -10.53 3.73
C PRO A 97 5.61 -10.39 2.41
N TYR A 98 6.23 -9.23 2.18
CA TYR A 98 7.16 -9.05 1.08
C TYR A 98 8.55 -9.55 1.46
N ASN A 99 9.27 -10.16 0.51
CA ASN A 99 10.47 -10.98 0.72
C ASN A 99 11.66 -10.15 1.25
N LYS A 100 11.60 -8.85 1.05
CA LYS A 100 12.65 -7.90 1.40
C LYS A 100 12.12 -6.96 2.46
N GLU A 101 12.78 -6.98 3.60
CA GLU A 101 12.61 -5.96 4.63
C GLU A 101 13.30 -4.68 4.14
N TYR A 102 12.59 -3.56 4.28
CA TYR A 102 13.09 -2.23 3.99
C TYR A 102 13.14 -1.49 5.32
N ASN A 103 14.36 -1.17 5.79
CA ASN A 103 14.61 -0.42 7.02
C ASN A 103 14.58 1.09 6.75
#